data_AF-A0A1Q2C8K8-F1
#
_entry.id   AF-A0A1Q2C8K8-F1
#
_cell.length_a   1.000
_cell.length_b   1.000
_cell.length_c   1.000
_cell.angle_alpha   90.00
_cell.angle_beta   90.00
_cell.angle_gamma   90.00
#
_symmetry.space_group_name_H-M   'P 1'
#
loop_
_entity.id
_entity.type
_entity.pdbx_description
1 polymer ?
#
loop_
_entity_poly.entity_id
_entity_poly.type
_entity_poly.pdbx_seq_one_letter_code
_entity_poly.pdbx_strand_id
1 'polypeptide(L)'
;MATKTTNYGLEKPDGTDFYDVDVQNSNMDIIDKQMKANANAITQLNSDTKSIIQFLGNMTTPNNSEGIIHANWPDNMVPVAIRVKKYDQWRYNVLGMALYGKELYLIEIPSAYQGCPCEVICYKSN
;
A
#
# COMPACT_ATOMS: atom_id res chain seq x y z
N MET A 1 -37.42 12.50 -22.04
CA MET A 1 -37.42 11.28 -21.18
C MET A 1 -36.25 11.42 -20.24
N ALA A 2 -36.46 11.43 -18.92
CA ALA A 2 -35.37 11.61 -17.96
C ALA A 2 -34.31 10.52 -18.15
N THR A 3 -33.05 10.93 -18.24
CA THR A 3 -31.91 10.01 -18.33
C THR A 3 -31.26 9.88 -16.95
N LYS A 4 -30.43 8.85 -16.74
CA LYS A 4 -29.72 8.67 -15.46
C LYS A 4 -28.22 8.89 -15.64
N THR A 5 -27.57 9.43 -14.61
CA THR A 5 -26.10 9.49 -14.58
C THR A 5 -25.49 8.10 -14.45
N THR A 6 -24.32 7.89 -15.05
CA THR A 6 -23.66 6.57 -15.11
C THR A 6 -23.20 6.06 -13.74
N ASN A 7 -22.62 6.94 -12.92
CA ASN A 7 -21.90 6.50 -11.71
C ASN A 7 -22.83 6.33 -10.50
N TYR A 8 -23.81 7.22 -10.37
CA TYR A 8 -24.65 7.30 -9.17
C TYR A 8 -26.15 7.18 -9.46
N GLY A 9 -26.52 6.94 -10.73
CA GLY A 9 -27.92 6.73 -11.11
C GLY A 9 -28.84 7.93 -10.88
N LEU A 10 -28.27 9.12 -10.65
CA LEU A 10 -29.02 10.37 -10.43
C LEU A 10 -29.91 10.66 -11.63
N GLU A 11 -31.14 11.07 -11.39
CA GLU A 11 -32.04 11.50 -12.45
C GLU A 11 -31.54 12.82 -13.05
N LYS A 12 -31.46 12.85 -14.37
CA LYS A 12 -31.03 13.99 -15.17
C LYS A 12 -32.24 14.46 -15.99
N PRO A 13 -32.94 15.51 -15.53
CA PRO A 13 -34.01 16.15 -16.28
C PRO A 13 -33.49 16.66 -17.63
N ASP A 14 -34.36 16.64 -18.64
CA ASP A 14 -34.12 17.31 -19.91
C ASP A 14 -34.23 18.84 -19.75
N GLY A 15 -33.63 19.60 -20.65
CA GLY A 15 -33.70 21.07 -20.64
C GLY A 15 -35.11 21.61 -20.87
N THR A 16 -36.01 20.75 -21.37
CA THR A 16 -37.44 21.06 -21.58
C THR A 16 -38.34 20.56 -20.44
N ASP A 17 -37.81 19.78 -19.49
CA ASP A 17 -38.61 19.24 -18.39
C ASP A 17 -38.92 20.37 -17.38
N PHE A 18 -40.12 20.33 -16.81
CA PHE A 18 -40.45 21.21 -15.68
C PHE A 18 -39.63 20.80 -14.45
N TYR A 19 -39.24 21.80 -13.66
CA TYR A 19 -38.47 21.54 -12.44
C TYR A 19 -39.31 20.76 -11.43
N ASP A 20 -38.83 19.58 -11.04
CA ASP A 20 -39.40 18.74 -10.00
C ASP A 20 -38.49 18.75 -8.77
N VAL A 21 -39.02 19.27 -7.65
CA VAL A 21 -38.30 19.38 -6.38
C VAL A 21 -38.01 18.00 -5.78
N ASP A 22 -38.89 17.03 -5.99
CA ASP A 22 -38.74 15.68 -5.41
C ASP A 22 -37.59 14.94 -6.07
N VAL A 23 -37.41 15.12 -7.38
CA VAL A 23 -36.26 14.61 -8.14
C VAL A 23 -34.95 15.17 -7.59
N GLN A 24 -34.92 16.47 -7.29
CA GLN A 24 -33.74 17.13 -6.75
C GLN A 24 -33.42 16.68 -5.33
N ASN A 25 -34.42 16.55 -4.46
CA ASN A 25 -34.24 16.03 -3.10
C ASN A 25 -33.72 14.59 -3.14
N SER A 26 -34.29 13.73 -3.97
CA SER A 26 -33.85 12.35 -4.16
C SER A 26 -32.40 12.26 -4.63
N ASN A 27 -32.01 13.08 -5.61
CA ASN A 27 -30.63 13.15 -6.07
C ASN A 27 -29.68 13.66 -4.97
N MET A 28 -30.10 14.64 -4.18
CA MET A 28 -29.32 15.18 -3.07
C MET A 28 -29.06 14.12 -1.99
N ASP A 29 -30.06 13.31 -1.65
CA ASP A 29 -29.93 12.19 -0.72
C ASP A 29 -28.93 11.12 -1.21
N ILE A 30 -28.96 10.80 -2.51
CA ILE A 30 -28.00 9.87 -3.12
C ILE A 30 -26.58 10.42 -3.02
N ILE A 31 -26.40 11.71 -3.34
CA ILE A 31 -25.09 12.38 -3.29
C ILE A 31 -24.57 12.40 -1.85
N ASP A 32 -25.38 12.82 -0.88
CA ASP A 32 -24.97 12.90 0.53
C ASP A 32 -24.54 11.53 1.06
N LYS A 33 -25.37 10.50 0.83
CA LYS A 33 -25.08 9.12 1.24
C LYS A 33 -23.75 8.62 0.65
N GLN A 34 -23.52 8.88 -0.63
CA GLN A 34 -22.30 8.43 -1.30
C GLN A 34 -21.08 9.23 -0.87
N MET A 35 -21.21 10.54 -0.67
CA MET A 35 -20.14 11.39 -0.14
C MET A 35 -19.72 10.94 1.27
N LYS A 36 -20.70 10.57 2.12
CA LYS A 36 -20.41 9.99 3.43
C LYS A 36 -19.69 8.64 3.33
N ALA A 37 -20.13 7.77 2.42
CA ALA A 37 -19.46 6.49 2.18
C ALA A 37 -18.01 6.66 1.71
N ASN A 38 -17.76 7.60 0.80
CA ASN A 38 -16.42 7.93 0.31
C ASN A 38 -15.52 8.46 1.45
N ALA A 39 -16.04 9.37 2.29
CA ALA A 39 -15.30 9.89 3.44
C ALA A 39 -14.89 8.80 4.43
N ASN A 40 -15.80 7.85 4.71
CA ASN A 40 -15.52 6.70 5.56
C ASN A 40 -14.45 5.80 4.94
N ALA A 41 -14.54 5.49 3.64
CA ALA A 41 -13.56 4.67 2.93
C ALA A 41 -12.16 5.31 2.93
N ILE A 42 -12.06 6.62 2.69
CA ILE A 42 -10.78 7.36 2.75
C ILE A 42 -10.20 7.34 4.18
N THR A 43 -11.04 7.51 5.20
CA THR A 43 -10.60 7.46 6.59
C THR A 43 -10.03 6.10 6.95
N GLN A 44 -10.70 5.02 6.51
CA GLN A 44 -10.21 3.65 6.69
C GLN A 44 -8.88 3.44 5.96
N LEU A 45 -8.78 3.80 4.68
CA LEU A 45 -7.55 3.69 3.90
C LEU A 45 -6.37 4.44 4.55
N ASN A 46 -6.63 5.63 5.10
CA ASN A 46 -5.60 6.38 5.83
C ASN A 46 -5.18 5.69 7.13
N SER A 47 -6.10 5.06 7.85
CA SER A 47 -5.79 4.27 9.05
C SER A 47 -4.97 3.03 8.71
N ASP A 48 -5.34 2.31 7.65
CA ASP A 48 -4.63 1.11 7.18
C ASP A 48 -3.22 1.47 6.71
N THR A 49 -3.08 2.56 5.94
CA THR A 49 -1.78 3.07 5.48
C THR A 49 -0.89 3.47 6.66
N LYS A 50 -1.43 4.16 7.67
CA LYS A 50 -0.68 4.49 8.89
C LYS A 50 -0.23 3.25 9.64
N SER A 51 -1.07 2.21 9.70
CA SER A 51 -0.74 0.95 10.36
C SER A 51 0.39 0.22 9.63
N ILE A 52 0.37 0.21 8.29
CA ILE A 52 1.45 -0.34 7.46
C ILE A 52 2.76 0.43 7.66
N ILE A 53 2.71 1.77 7.64
CA ILE A 53 3.90 2.61 7.88
C ILE A 53 4.48 2.36 9.26
N GLN A 54 3.65 2.25 10.30
CA GLN A 54 4.11 1.93 11.65
C GLN A 54 4.72 0.54 11.74
N PHE A 55 4.12 -0.46 11.11
CA PHE A 55 4.67 -1.80 11.05
C PHE A 55 6.04 -1.82 10.37
N LEU A 56 6.16 -1.19 9.20
CA LEU A 56 7.44 -1.02 8.51
C LEU A 56 8.44 -0.23 9.37
N GLY A 57 8.04 0.87 9.99
CA GLY A 57 8.89 1.63 10.91
C GLY A 57 9.41 0.80 12.08
N ASN A 58 8.56 -0.01 12.70
CA ASN A 58 8.93 -0.89 13.82
C ASN A 58 9.80 -2.07 13.39
N MET A 59 9.61 -2.60 12.17
CA MET A 59 10.54 -3.57 11.58
C MET A 59 11.95 -3.01 11.40
N THR A 60 12.07 -1.68 11.32
CA THR A 60 13.33 -1.01 10.98
C THR A 60 14.11 -0.54 12.18
N THR A 61 13.52 -0.60 13.38
CA THR A 61 14.25 -0.39 14.63
C THR A 61 13.57 -1.12 15.79
N PRO A 62 13.95 -2.37 16.09
CA PRO A 62 13.73 -2.92 17.43
C PRO A 62 14.64 -2.23 18.45
N ASN A 63 15.87 -1.87 18.06
CA ASN A 63 16.86 -1.25 18.92
C ASN A 63 17.78 -0.42 18.01
N ASN A 64 17.79 0.91 18.09
CA ASN A 64 18.81 1.91 17.66
C ASN A 64 20.11 1.48 16.92
N SER A 65 20.04 0.51 16.04
CA SER A 65 21.11 -0.18 15.33
C SER A 65 20.40 -0.94 14.21
N GLU A 66 20.69 -0.55 12.97
CA GLU A 66 20.34 -1.28 11.74
C GLU A 66 18.96 -0.95 11.15
N GLY A 67 18.95 0.10 10.32
CA GLY A 67 17.79 0.60 9.59
C GLY A 67 17.45 -0.16 8.30
N ILE A 68 16.41 0.34 7.62
CA ILE A 68 15.95 -0.10 6.29
C ILE A 68 17.14 -0.23 5.34
N ILE A 69 17.39 -1.43 4.84
CA ILE A 69 18.17 -1.57 3.61
C ILE A 69 17.23 -1.17 2.47
N HIS A 70 17.44 0.01 1.90
CA HIS A 70 17.02 0.29 0.53
C HIS A 70 17.79 -0.67 -0.38
N ALA A 71 17.35 -1.92 -0.48
CA ALA A 71 17.84 -2.83 -1.48
C ALA A 71 17.15 -2.46 -2.79
N ASN A 72 17.92 -2.31 -3.87
CA ASN A 72 17.38 -2.21 -5.21
C ASN A 72 16.83 -3.60 -5.58
N TRP A 73 15.63 -3.91 -5.11
CA TRP A 73 14.95 -5.14 -5.43
C TRP A 73 14.60 -5.13 -6.92
N PRO A 74 14.70 -6.27 -7.64
CA PRO A 74 14.09 -6.37 -8.96
C PRO A 74 12.61 -5.97 -8.87
N ASP A 75 12.06 -5.27 -9.87
CA ASP A 75 10.72 -4.64 -9.87
C ASP A 75 9.54 -5.57 -9.45
N ASN A 76 9.78 -6.88 -9.38
CA ASN A 76 8.80 -7.92 -9.12
C ASN A 76 8.95 -8.62 -7.75
N MET A 77 9.86 -8.18 -6.87
CA MET A 77 10.05 -8.77 -5.53
C MET A 77 9.55 -7.85 -4.41
N VAL A 78 8.72 -8.40 -3.52
CA VAL A 78 8.17 -7.69 -2.35
C VAL A 78 8.78 -8.26 -1.06
N PRO A 79 9.58 -7.50 -0.30
CA PRO A 79 10.11 -7.99 0.97
C PRO A 79 8.99 -8.17 2.00
N VAL A 80 8.96 -9.31 2.67
CA VAL A 80 7.97 -9.68 3.70
C VAL A 80 8.56 -9.54 5.10
N ALA A 81 9.83 -9.90 5.28
CA ALA A 81 10.57 -9.63 6.51
C ALA A 81 12.07 -9.54 6.20
N ILE A 82 12.76 -8.60 6.86
CA ILE A 82 14.21 -8.41 6.72
C ILE A 82 14.78 -8.28 8.11
N ARG A 83 15.79 -9.10 8.41
CA ARG A 83 16.66 -8.97 9.57
C ARG A 83 18.05 -8.60 9.06
N VAL A 84 18.59 -7.51 9.61
CA VAL A 84 19.99 -7.17 9.45
C VAL A 84 20.69 -7.57 10.74
N LYS A 85 21.93 -8.04 10.62
CA LYS A 85 22.85 -8.20 11.75
C LYS A 85 24.18 -7.59 11.39
N LYS A 86 24.64 -6.59 12.15
CA LYS A 86 25.98 -6.05 12.04
C LYS A 86 27.00 -7.14 12.35
N TYR A 87 27.88 -7.39 11.39
CA TYR A 87 28.97 -8.35 11.51
C TYR A 87 30.21 -7.65 12.10
N ASP A 88 30.54 -6.45 11.59
CA ASP A 88 31.56 -5.57 12.15
C ASP A 88 31.28 -4.09 11.80
N GLN A 89 32.23 -3.19 11.99
CA GLN A 89 32.06 -1.76 11.73
C GLN A 89 31.57 -1.44 10.31
N TRP A 90 31.89 -2.27 9.31
CA TRP A 90 31.65 -2.02 7.89
C TRP A 90 30.75 -3.04 7.21
N ARG A 91 30.60 -4.24 7.79
CA ARG A 91 29.88 -5.38 7.21
C ARG A 91 28.61 -5.71 7.97
N TYR A 92 27.59 -6.10 7.22
CA TYR A 92 26.31 -6.57 7.71
C TYR A 92 25.94 -7.90 7.05
N ASN A 93 25.26 -8.77 7.78
CA ASN A 93 24.58 -9.91 7.21
C ASN A 93 23.10 -9.59 7.12
N VAL A 94 22.51 -9.81 5.94
CA VAL A 94 21.08 -9.60 5.71
C VAL A 94 20.45 -10.96 5.51
N LEU A 95 19.43 -11.25 6.32
CA LEU A 95 18.58 -12.42 6.16
C LEU A 95 17.16 -11.91 5.99
N GLY A 96 16.51 -12.27 4.89
CA GLY A 96 15.18 -11.80 4.60
C GLY A 96 14.32 -12.86 3.95
N MET A 97 13.08 -12.48 3.73
CA MET A 97 12.12 -13.21 2.92
C MET A 97 11.41 -12.23 2.01
N ALA A 98 11.18 -12.61 0.76
CA ALA A 98 10.45 -11.82 -0.21
C ALA A 98 9.51 -12.70 -1.02
N LEU A 99 8.43 -12.09 -1.51
CA LEU A 99 7.51 -12.72 -2.45
C LEU A 99 7.88 -12.31 -3.86
N TYR A 100 7.88 -13.29 -4.77
CA TYR A 100 7.86 -13.06 -6.21
C TYR A 100 6.59 -13.71 -6.76
N GLY A 101 5.59 -12.89 -7.09
CA GLY A 101 4.24 -13.37 -7.38
C GLY A 101 3.61 -14.05 -6.16
N LYS A 102 3.32 -15.36 -6.25
CA LYS A 102 2.76 -16.18 -5.15
C LYS A 102 3.80 -17.03 -4.42
N GLU A 103 5.07 -16.92 -4.81
CA GLU A 103 6.14 -17.78 -4.29
C GLU A 103 6.99 -17.03 -3.27
N LEU A 104 7.30 -17.69 -2.16
CA LEU A 104 8.14 -17.15 -1.09
C LEU A 104 9.60 -17.53 -1.35
N TYR A 105 10.49 -16.56 -1.22
CA TYR A 105 11.93 -16.71 -1.33
C TYR A 105 12.61 -16.30 -0.03
N LEU A 106 13.60 -17.08 0.39
CA LEU A 106 14.55 -16.71 1.43
C LEU A 106 15.71 -15.96 0.77
N ILE A 107 16.12 -14.86 1.36
CA ILE A 107 17.21 -14.01 0.87
C ILE A 107 18.33 -14.00 1.89
N GLU A 108 19.53 -14.22 1.40
CA GLU A 108 20.76 -14.06 2.18
C GLU A 108 21.72 -13.13 1.43
N ILE A 109 22.18 -12.10 2.13
CA ILE A 109 23.26 -11.24 1.66
C ILE A 109 24.37 -11.32 2.71
N PRO A 110 25.37 -12.18 2.48
CA PRO A 110 26.51 -12.28 3.38
C PRO A 110 27.44 -11.08 3.18
N SER A 111 27.91 -10.49 4.29
CA SER A 111 28.95 -9.44 4.27
C SER A 111 28.63 -8.21 3.39
N ALA A 112 27.39 -7.73 3.41
CA ALA A 112 27.00 -6.48 2.76
C ALA A 112 27.77 -5.28 3.33
N TYR A 113 28.31 -4.42 2.45
CA TYR A 113 28.97 -3.18 2.83
C TYR A 113 28.02 -1.99 2.67
N GLN A 114 28.05 -1.08 3.64
CA GLN A 114 27.24 0.14 3.57
C GLN A 114 27.62 0.99 2.34
N GLY A 115 26.66 1.24 1.44
CA GLY A 115 26.85 2.08 0.25
C GLY A 115 27.41 1.37 -0.99
N CYS A 116 27.64 0.05 -0.93
CA CYS A 116 28.09 -0.74 -2.08
C CYS A 116 26.97 -1.69 -2.56
N PRO A 117 26.79 -1.88 -3.88
CA PRO A 117 25.93 -2.93 -4.39
C PRO A 117 26.47 -4.29 -3.91
N CYS A 118 25.62 -5.09 -3.28
CA CYS A 118 25.92 -6.43 -2.80
C CYS A 118 25.17 -7.48 -3.62
N GLU A 119 25.78 -8.65 -3.80
CA GLU A 119 25.14 -9.78 -4.49
C GLU A 119 24.07 -10.40 -3.60
N VAL A 120 22.84 -10.50 -4.11
CA VAL A 120 21.69 -11.03 -3.37
C VAL A 120 21.52 -12.50 -3.72
N ILE A 121 21.63 -13.38 -2.73
CA ILE A 121 21.39 -14.82 -2.92
C ILE A 121 19.93 -15.11 -2.57
N CYS A 122 19.17 -15.61 -3.54
CA CYS A 122 17.75 -15.95 -3.37
C CYS A 122 17.57 -17.48 -3.43
N TYR A 123 16.95 -18.04 -2.40
CA TYR A 123 16.54 -19.45 -2.33
C TYR A 123 15.02 -19.52 -2.41
N LYS A 124 14.47 -20.36 -3.28
CA LYS A 124 13.02 -20.63 -3.27
C LYS A 124 12.68 -21.39 -1.98
N SER A 125 11.68 -20.91 -1.23
CA SER A 125 11.18 -21.64 -0.07
C SER A 125 10.42 -22.86 -0.55
N ASN A 126 10.78 -24.04 -0.04
CA ASN A 126 10.02 -25.28 -0.23
C ASN A 126 8.74 -25.27 0.61
#